data_AF-A0A3D5GP26-F1
#
_entry.id   AF-A0A3D5GP26-F1
#
_cell.length_a   1.000
_cell.length_b   1.000
_cell.length_c   1.000
_cell.angle_alpha   90.00
_cell.angle_beta   90.00
_cell.angle_gamma   90.00
#
_symmetry.space_group_name_H-M   'P 1'
#
loop_
_entity.id
_entity.type
_entity.pdbx_description
1 polymer ?
#
loop_
_entity_poly.entity_id
_entity_poly.type
_entity_poly.pdbx_seq_one_letter_code
_entity_poly.pdbx_strand_id
1 'polypeptide(L)' 'MPGEALDEVWYVAYGSNLQEARLLAYLTGCGDDEPWGSHRGAVDPRPPVTDRRVEVPHPVRFGGNS' A
#
# COMPACT_ATOMS: atom_id res chain seq x y z
N MET A 1 -19.17 14.04 -21.84
CA MET A 1 -17.86 14.63 -21.49
C MET A 1 -16.92 13.46 -21.25
N PRO A 2 -15.77 13.33 -21.93
CA PRO A 2 -14.77 12.38 -21.48
C PRO A 2 -14.40 12.79 -20.06
N GLY A 3 -14.77 11.97 -19.07
CA GLY A 3 -14.53 12.28 -17.66
C GLY A 3 -13.03 12.47 -17.45
N GLU A 4 -12.66 13.46 -16.63
CA GLU A 4 -11.30 13.57 -16.11
C GLU A 4 -10.85 12.19 -15.66
N ALA A 5 -9.79 11.66 -16.29
CA ALA A 5 -9.12 10.49 -15.77
C ALA A 5 -8.69 10.87 -14.35
N LEU A 6 -9.35 10.29 -13.34
CA LEU A 6 -8.99 10.50 -11.94
C LEU A 6 -7.49 10.23 -11.81
N ASP A 7 -6.75 11.14 -11.18
CA ASP A 7 -5.32 10.93 -10.94
C ASP A 7 -5.13 9.59 -10.22
N GLU A 8 -4.48 8.65 -10.91
CA GLU A 8 -4.17 7.33 -10.40
C GLU A 8 -2.99 7.43 -9.41
N VAL A 9 -3.03 6.62 -8.36
CA VAL A 9 -1.97 6.54 -7.35
C VAL A 9 -1.16 5.27 -7.57
N TRP A 10 0.16 5.40 -7.61
CA TRP A 10 1.07 4.26 -7.69
C TRP A 10 1.51 3.83 -6.30
N TYR A 11 1.26 2.56 -5.97
CA TYR A 11 1.76 1.93 -4.74
C TYR A 11 3.04 1.16 -5.04
N VAL A 12 4.10 1.40 -4.25
CA VAL A 12 5.31 0.57 -4.26
C VAL A 12 5.43 -0.10 -2.90
N ALA A 13 5.27 -1.43 -2.90
CA ALA A 13 5.36 -2.25 -1.70
C ALA A 13 6.66 -3.07 -1.68
N TYR A 14 7.17 -3.30 -0.48
CA TYR A 14 8.27 -4.21 -0.20
C TYR A 14 7.99 -4.93 1.13
N GLY A 15 8.75 -5.99 1.40
CA GLY A 15 8.58 -6.76 2.64
C GLY A 15 7.17 -7.35 2.76
N SER A 16 6.58 -7.27 3.96
CA SER A 16 5.27 -7.88 4.24
C SER A 16 4.09 -7.21 3.52
N ASN A 17 4.24 -5.97 3.04
CA ASN A 17 3.20 -5.32 2.24
C ASN A 17 3.08 -5.88 0.82
N LEU A 18 3.95 -6.83 0.43
CA LEU A 18 3.72 -7.65 -0.77
C LEU A 18 2.51 -8.58 -0.62
N GLN A 19 2.03 -8.83 0.61
CA GLN A 19 0.76 -9.49 0.84
C GLN A 19 -0.39 -8.48 0.66
N GLU A 20 -1.25 -8.73 -0.32
CA GLU A 20 -2.36 -7.85 -0.67
C GLU A 20 -3.26 -7.50 0.52
N ALA A 21 -3.71 -8.50 1.28
CA ALA A 21 -4.59 -8.29 2.44
C ALA A 21 -3.98 -7.31 3.46
N ARG A 22 -2.66 -7.37 3.66
CA ARG A 22 -1.96 -6.48 4.58
C ARG A 22 -1.83 -5.07 4.01
N LEU A 23 -1.52 -4.93 2.72
CA LEU A 23 -1.52 -3.63 2.04
C LEU A 23 -2.89 -2.96 2.16
N LEU A 24 -3.96 -3.69 1.83
CA LEU A 24 -5.33 -3.18 1.89
C LEU A 24 -5.69 -2.73 3.30
N ALA A 25 -5.33 -3.49 4.34
CA ALA A 25 -5.58 -3.09 5.72
C ALA A 25 -4.92 -1.76 6.10
N TYR A 26 -3.75 -1.42 5.54
CA TYR A 26 -3.13 -0.11 5.78
C TYR A 26 -3.81 1.01 4.99
N LEU A 27 -4.43 0.70 3.84
CA LEU A 27 -5.16 1.67 3.04
C LEU A 27 -6.56 1.94 3.60
N THR A 28 -7.33 0.90 3.88
CA THR A 28 -8.72 1.00 4.33
C THR A 28 -8.86 1.10 5.85
N GLY A 29 -7.82 0.72 6.59
CA GLY A 29 -7.89 0.48 8.02
C GLY A 29 -8.36 -0.94 8.36
N CYS A 30 -8.08 -1.35 9.59
CA CYS A 30 -8.51 -2.63 10.16
C CYS A 30 -8.53 -2.57 11.70
N GLY A 31 -9.20 -3.53 12.33
CA GLY A 31 -9.28 -3.68 13.79
C GLY A 31 -8.22 -4.63 14.37
N ASP A 32 -8.33 -4.88 15.68
CA ASP A 32 -7.41 -5.76 16.42
C ASP A 32 -7.59 -7.26 16.11
N ASP A 33 -8.64 -7.61 15.37
CA ASP A 33 -8.93 -8.99 14.96
C ASP A 33 -8.03 -9.47 13.80
N GLU A 34 -7.31 -8.55 13.16
CA GLU A 34 -6.37 -8.85 12.08
C GLU A 34 -4.94 -9.10 12.61
N PRO A 35 -4.14 -9.96 11.98
CA PRO A 35 -2.82 -10.35 12.49
C PRO A 35 -1.77 -9.23 12.43
N TRP A 36 -2.10 -8.08 11.85
CA TRP A 36 -1.27 -6.88 11.82
C TRP A 36 -1.73 -5.80 12.82
N GLY A 37 -2.80 -6.03 13.59
CA GLY A 37 -3.32 -5.11 14.60
C GLY A 37 -4.12 -3.94 14.01
N SER A 38 -4.64 -3.08 14.89
CA SER A 38 -5.47 -1.95 14.47
C SER A 38 -4.71 -0.89 13.68
N HIS A 39 -5.29 -0.48 12.54
CA HIS A 39 -4.78 0.59 11.69
C HIS A 39 -5.91 1.55 11.30
N ARG A 40 -5.59 2.85 11.32
CA ARG A 40 -6.54 3.92 10.96
C ARG A 40 -6.96 3.91 9.49
N GLY A 41 -6.11 3.42 8.59
CA GLY A 41 -6.24 3.62 7.15
C GLY A 41 -5.57 4.90 6.65
N ALA A 42 -5.38 4.97 5.34
CA ALA A 42 -4.79 6.10 4.64
C ALA A 42 -5.82 7.22 4.42
N VAL A 43 -5.34 8.43 4.11
CA VAL A 43 -6.21 9.56 3.71
C VAL A 43 -6.94 9.25 2.40
N ASP A 44 -6.25 8.57 1.48
CA ASP A 44 -6.81 8.04 0.25
C ASP A 44 -6.83 6.50 0.34
N PRO A 45 -8.01 5.88 0.54
CA PRO A 45 -8.14 4.44 0.73
C PRO A 45 -8.35 3.67 -0.59
N ARG A 46 -8.22 4.33 -1.76
CA ARG A 46 -8.43 3.66 -3.05
C ARG A 46 -7.46 2.46 -3.18
N PRO A 47 -7.94 1.25 -3.50
CA PRO A 47 -7.07 0.10 -3.68
C PRO A 47 -6.31 0.19 -5.01
N PRO A 48 -5.16 -0.50 -5.15
CA PRO A 48 -4.55 -0.70 -6.47
C PRO A 48 -5.51 -1.46 -7.39
N VAL A 49 -5.58 -1.05 -8.66
CA VAL A 49 -6.41 -1.74 -9.67
C VAL A 49 -5.72 -2.99 -10.24
N THR A 50 -4.40 -3.08 -10.10
CA THR A 50 -3.56 -4.20 -10.52
C THR A 50 -2.22 -4.11 -9.79
N ASP A 51 -1.49 -5.21 -9.71
CA ASP A 51 -0.09 -5.24 -9.29
C ASP A 51 0.84 -5.73 -10.41
N ARG A 52 2.12 -5.36 -10.29
CA ARG A 52 3.20 -5.93 -11.10
C ARG A 52 4.50 -5.86 -10.32
N ARG A 53 5.40 -6.81 -10.57
CA ARG A 53 6.78 -6.74 -10.06
C ARG A 53 7.48 -5.51 -10.64
N VAL A 54 8.20 -4.79 -9.78
CA VAL A 54 9.09 -3.68 -10.17
C VAL A 54 10.50 -4.01 -9.69
N GLU A 55 11.49 -3.73 -10.55
CA GLU A 55 12.91 -3.80 -10.18
C GLU A 55 13.43 -2.38 -9.91
N VAL A 56 14.04 -2.19 -8.75
CA VAL A 56 14.69 -0.93 -8.38
C VAL A 56 16.20 -1.12 -8.61
N PRO A 57 16.85 -0.40 -9.55
CA PRO A 57 18.25 -0.61 -9.92
C PRO A 57 19.23 0.01 -8.90
N HIS A 58 18.79 0.22 -7.67
CA HIS A 58 19.54 0.85 -6.58
C HIS A 58 19.30 0.10 -5.26
N PRO A 59 20.28 0.08 -4.34
CA PRO A 59 20.09 -0.52 -3.03
C PRO A 59 18.96 0.16 -2.24
N VAL A 60 18.07 -0.64 -1.66
CA VAL A 60 17.08 -0.16 -0.70
C VAL A 60 17.76 0.04 0.66
N ARG A 61 17.56 1.20 1.28
CA ARG A 61 18.05 1.53 2.63
C ARG A 61 16.86 1.87 3.51
N PHE A 62 16.81 1.30 4.71
CA PHE A 62 15.77 1.61 5.70
C PHE A 62 16.29 2.71 6.63
N GLY A 63 15.54 3.81 6.73
CA GLY A 63 15.82 4.87 7.69
C GLY A 63 15.05 4.60 8.99
N GLY A 64 15.76 4.47 10.10
CA GLY A 64 15.17 4.28 11.44
C GLY A 64 16.14 3.60 12.39
N ASN A 65 16.00 3.86 13.69
CA ASN A 65 16.62 3.05 14.74
C ASN A 65 15.51 2.16 15.33
N SER A 66 15.77 0.86 15.45
CA SER A 66 14.88 -0.14 16.04
C SER A 66 15.04 -0.25 17.55
#